data_AF-A0A956LIA3-F1
#
_entry.id   AF-A0A956LIA3-F1
#
_cell.length_a   1.000
_cell.length_b   1.000
_cell.length_c   1.000
_cell.angle_alpha   90.00
_cell.angle_beta   90.00
_cell.angle_gamma   90.00
#
_symmetry.space_group_name_H-M   'P 1'
#
loop_
_entity.id
_entity.type
_entity.pdbx_description
1 polymer ?
#
loop_
_entity_poly.entity_id
_entity_poly.type
_entity_poly.pdbx_seq_one_letter_code
_entity_poly.pdbx_strand_id
1 'polypeptide(L)'
;MTIPGVMGKSPEARPPRRLIDDAGDARYGVFSGPVEEINGADFQLTDPFDRPVSWLRRYFSYNQFQFIGALSPALVLGCAIVDIRYVGTAFVYLFEPSTRRVRHFTFRTPLALGARFAKTPERGVVSFRAGRNRFTMTADPEARTRALRVELPDRVEIDLRLHEDAPSEPMRVCTRTGPTGWVYTRKAAGLPVTGRVRWEGGEVDLAAVDACGGSDWSAGYMRRETFWLWGCLSGRLADGRRVGLNAVCGVNESGVTENCFWLDGRRHKLDTVQFEFDRRALGSRPWRLRSYDGRLDLEFVAEGSHREALNAWLLASNFTQLFGRYRGALTTETGERVALEGVYGYLERHFARW
;
A
#
# COMPACT_ATOMS: atom_id res chain seq x y z
N MET A 1 -19.18 -24.24 -27.33
CA MET A 1 -17.85 -24.86 -27.20
C MET A 1 -17.15 -24.17 -26.04
N THR A 2 -17.39 -24.67 -24.82
CA THR A 2 -16.85 -24.11 -23.58
C THR A 2 -15.48 -24.71 -23.35
N ILE A 3 -14.43 -23.89 -23.33
CA ILE A 3 -13.10 -24.31 -22.88
C ILE A 3 -13.08 -24.09 -21.36
N PRO A 4 -13.04 -25.15 -20.53
CA PRO A 4 -12.70 -24.99 -19.13
C PRO A 4 -11.18 -24.87 -19.05
N GLY A 5 -10.68 -23.63 -19.18
CA GLY A 5 -9.30 -23.32 -18.90
C GLY A 5 -9.13 -23.21 -17.40
N VAL A 6 -8.54 -24.22 -16.76
CA VAL A 6 -7.86 -24.03 -15.48
C VAL A 6 -6.81 -22.95 -15.74
N MET A 7 -7.09 -21.70 -15.36
CA MET A 7 -6.08 -20.64 -15.39
C MET A 7 -4.98 -21.07 -14.44
N GLY A 8 -3.87 -21.56 -15.00
CA GLY A 8 -2.64 -21.75 -14.24
C GLY A 8 -2.24 -20.43 -13.56
N LYS A 9 -1.57 -20.54 -12.41
CA LYS A 9 -1.00 -19.41 -11.68
C LYS A 9 -0.27 -18.49 -12.67
N SER A 10 -0.52 -17.18 -12.64
CA SER A 10 0.15 -16.23 -13.53
C SER A 10 1.67 -16.41 -13.43
N PRO A 11 2.40 -16.39 -14.56
CA PRO A 11 3.83 -16.66 -14.55
C PRO A 11 4.56 -15.67 -13.64
N GLU A 12 5.25 -16.19 -12.63
CA GLU A 12 6.10 -15.41 -11.73
C GLU A 12 7.55 -15.50 -12.20
N ALA A 13 8.21 -14.35 -12.29
CA ALA A 13 9.62 -14.27 -12.62
C ALA A 13 10.48 -14.64 -11.40
N ARG A 14 11.63 -15.27 -11.65
CA ARG A 14 12.66 -15.47 -10.62
C ARG A 14 13.16 -14.08 -10.17
N PRO A 15 13.18 -13.78 -8.86
CA PRO A 15 13.61 -12.48 -8.38
C PRO A 15 15.09 -12.24 -8.71
N PRO A 16 15.45 -11.06 -9.24
CA PRO A 16 16.85 -10.65 -9.28
C PRO A 16 17.34 -10.25 -7.88
N ARG A 17 18.66 -10.26 -7.71
CA ARG A 17 19.28 -9.68 -6.51
C ARG A 17 19.07 -8.16 -6.44
N ARG A 18 19.36 -7.48 -7.56
CA ARG A 18 19.21 -6.04 -7.75
C ARG A 18 18.15 -5.81 -8.82
N LEU A 19 17.22 -4.88 -8.60
CA LEU A 19 16.12 -4.63 -9.54
C LEU A 19 16.60 -4.11 -10.90
N ILE A 20 17.58 -3.20 -10.87
CA ILE A 20 18.21 -2.62 -12.06
C ILE A 20 19.46 -3.43 -12.38
N ASP A 21 19.58 -3.89 -13.61
CA ASP A 21 20.74 -4.65 -14.09
C ASP A 21 21.94 -3.77 -14.47
N ASP A 22 23.02 -4.40 -14.91
CA ASP A 22 24.28 -3.72 -15.24
C ASP A 22 24.19 -2.85 -16.51
N ALA A 23 23.16 -3.06 -17.34
CA ALA A 23 22.86 -2.20 -18.49
C ALA A 23 22.08 -0.94 -18.07
N GLY A 24 21.57 -0.91 -16.84
CA GLY A 24 20.75 0.19 -16.33
C GLY A 24 19.26 0.03 -16.60
N ASP A 25 18.82 -1.19 -16.95
CA ASP A 25 17.42 -1.52 -17.21
C ASP A 25 16.75 -2.15 -15.99
N ALA A 26 15.46 -1.84 -15.79
CA ALA A 26 14.67 -2.45 -14.73
C ALA A 26 14.14 -3.82 -15.16
N ARG A 27 14.17 -4.80 -14.25
CA ARG A 27 13.47 -6.06 -14.46
C ARG A 27 12.00 -5.94 -14.09
N TYR A 28 11.13 -6.39 -14.98
CA TYR A 28 9.67 -6.28 -14.84
C TYR A 28 9.01 -7.63 -14.56
N GLY A 29 7.80 -7.57 -13.99
CA GLY A 29 6.97 -8.74 -13.72
C GLY A 29 6.63 -8.90 -12.24
N VAL A 30 5.87 -9.95 -11.95
CA VAL A 30 5.59 -10.41 -10.58
C VAL A 30 6.73 -11.33 -10.16
N PHE A 31 7.32 -11.10 -8.99
CA PHE A 31 8.45 -11.89 -8.50
C PHE A 31 7.99 -12.93 -7.47
N SER A 32 8.48 -14.17 -7.63
CA SER A 32 8.16 -15.29 -6.74
C SER A 32 8.84 -15.23 -5.38
N GLY A 33 9.81 -14.33 -5.23
CA GLY A 33 10.59 -14.16 -4.01
C GLY A 33 11.13 -12.75 -3.86
N PRO A 34 11.91 -12.50 -2.81
CA PRO A 34 12.40 -11.17 -2.48
C PRO A 34 13.42 -10.66 -3.50
N VAL A 35 13.25 -9.40 -3.92
CA VAL A 35 14.31 -8.62 -4.56
C VAL A 35 15.13 -7.96 -3.46
N GLU A 36 16.41 -8.31 -3.34
CA GLU A 36 17.24 -7.87 -2.21
C GLU A 36 17.40 -6.35 -2.16
N GLU A 37 17.68 -5.72 -3.31
CA GLU A 37 17.93 -4.29 -3.41
C GLU A 37 17.16 -3.65 -4.58
N ILE A 38 16.45 -2.56 -4.28
CA ILE A 38 15.83 -1.65 -5.26
C ILE A 38 16.82 -0.51 -5.53
N ASN A 39 17.82 -0.80 -6.36
CA ASN A 39 18.94 0.07 -6.73
C ASN A 39 18.56 1.12 -7.78
N GLY A 40 17.49 1.89 -7.53
CA GLY A 40 16.93 2.78 -8.55
C GLY A 40 17.87 3.88 -9.08
N ALA A 41 18.92 4.24 -8.33
CA ALA A 41 19.91 5.22 -8.77
C ALA A 41 20.72 4.76 -10.01
N ASP A 42 20.77 3.45 -10.26
CA ASP A 42 21.50 2.85 -11.37
C ASP A 42 20.69 2.86 -12.68
N PHE A 43 19.39 3.18 -12.59
CA PHE A 43 18.51 3.19 -13.75
C PHE A 43 18.87 4.31 -14.73
N GLN A 44 18.97 3.96 -16.01
CA GLN A 44 19.16 4.92 -17.08
C GLN A 44 17.82 5.55 -17.48
N LEU A 45 17.38 6.55 -16.70
CA LEU A 45 16.15 7.27 -17.01
C LEU A 45 16.31 8.08 -18.31
N THR A 46 15.43 7.81 -19.27
CA THR A 46 15.30 8.53 -20.53
C THR A 46 14.03 9.39 -20.59
N ASP A 47 13.97 10.29 -21.56
CA ASP A 47 12.73 10.88 -22.02
C ASP A 47 12.01 9.94 -23.03
N PRO A 48 10.77 10.25 -23.46
CA PRO A 48 10.03 9.39 -24.40
C PRO A 48 10.66 9.23 -25.80
N PHE A 49 11.78 9.90 -26.08
CA PHE A 49 12.55 9.78 -27.31
C PHE A 49 13.91 9.10 -27.07
N ASP A 50 14.02 8.35 -25.98
CA ASP A 50 15.18 7.57 -25.56
C ASP A 50 16.43 8.42 -25.29
N ARG A 51 16.27 9.71 -25.03
CA ARG A 51 17.39 10.59 -24.66
C ARG A 51 17.62 10.56 -23.15
N PRO A 52 18.86 10.40 -22.66
CA PRO A 52 19.15 10.46 -21.24
C PRO A 52 18.67 11.78 -20.61
N VAL A 53 18.02 11.70 -19.46
CA VAL A 53 17.63 12.92 -18.73
C VAL A 53 18.77 13.45 -17.87
N SER A 54 18.74 14.75 -17.55
CA SER A 54 19.70 15.36 -16.64
C SER A 54 19.66 14.71 -15.25
N TRP A 55 20.78 14.76 -14.54
CA TRP A 55 20.87 14.20 -13.18
C TRP A 55 19.84 14.83 -12.23
N LEU A 56 19.55 16.13 -12.38
CA LEU A 56 18.54 16.84 -11.60
C LEU A 56 17.14 16.27 -11.87
N ARG A 57 16.77 16.13 -13.15
CA ARG A 57 15.48 15.57 -13.53
C ARG A 57 15.35 14.14 -13.01
N ARG A 58 16.40 13.34 -13.10
CA ARG A 58 16.44 11.99 -12.52
C ARG A 58 16.25 12.04 -11.01
N TYR A 59 17.04 12.84 -10.30
CA TYR A 59 16.94 12.94 -8.84
C TYR A 59 15.53 13.27 -8.38
N PHE A 60 14.90 14.28 -8.96
CA PHE A 60 13.57 14.76 -8.57
C PHE A 60 12.39 13.92 -9.11
N SER A 61 12.63 12.97 -10.01
CA SER A 61 11.58 12.07 -10.53
C SER A 61 11.44 10.77 -9.73
N TYR A 62 12.31 10.54 -8.74
CA TYR A 62 12.30 9.30 -7.96
C TYR A 62 11.42 9.46 -6.71
N ASN A 63 10.37 8.66 -6.63
CA ASN A 63 9.40 8.72 -5.53
C ASN A 63 9.47 7.44 -4.68
N GLN A 64 9.26 7.59 -3.37
CA GLN A 64 9.28 6.50 -2.40
C GLN A 64 8.12 6.66 -1.41
N PHE A 65 7.46 5.55 -1.11
CA PHE A 65 6.29 5.48 -0.23
C PHE A 65 6.43 4.26 0.66
N GLN A 66 6.09 4.42 1.94
CA GLN A 66 5.81 3.28 2.80
C GLN A 66 4.57 3.56 3.65
N PHE A 67 3.64 2.62 3.66
CA PHE A 67 2.43 2.63 4.47
C PHE A 67 2.36 1.39 5.34
N ILE A 68 1.93 1.57 6.59
CA ILE A 68 1.55 0.51 7.52
C ILE A 68 0.19 0.86 8.11
N GLY A 69 -0.72 -0.11 8.10
CA GLY A 69 -2.07 0.02 8.64
C GLY A 69 -2.44 -1.11 9.59
N ALA A 70 -3.34 -0.83 10.51
CA ALA A 70 -3.97 -1.80 11.40
C ALA A 70 -5.47 -1.52 11.48
N LEU A 71 -6.26 -2.59 11.48
CA LEU A 71 -7.71 -2.60 11.31
C LEU A 71 -8.32 -3.56 12.32
N SER A 72 -9.28 -3.06 13.08
CA SER A 72 -10.17 -3.85 13.94
C SER A 72 -11.51 -3.14 14.10
N PRO A 73 -12.53 -3.82 14.67
CA PRO A 73 -13.79 -3.16 15.03
C PRO A 73 -13.64 -2.00 16.03
N ALA A 74 -12.55 -1.96 16.79
CA ALA A 74 -12.27 -0.94 17.79
C ALA A 74 -11.39 0.20 17.27
N LEU A 75 -10.53 -0.07 16.28
CA LEU A 75 -9.55 0.91 15.81
C LEU A 75 -9.22 0.72 14.32
N VAL A 76 -9.22 1.81 13.58
CA VAL A 76 -8.63 1.91 12.25
C VAL A 76 -7.46 2.89 12.32
N LEU A 77 -6.27 2.38 12.03
CA LEU A 77 -5.00 3.11 12.03
C LEU A 77 -4.42 3.08 10.62
N GLY A 78 -3.95 4.21 10.11
CA GLY A 78 -3.07 4.23 8.94
C GLY A 78 -1.93 5.20 9.14
N CYS A 79 -0.73 4.81 8.72
CA CYS A 79 0.47 5.63 8.78
C CYS A 79 1.26 5.52 7.49
N ALA A 80 1.71 6.66 6.96
CA ALA A 80 2.58 6.69 5.79
C ALA A 80 3.80 7.57 6.02
N ILE A 81 4.90 7.20 5.37
CA ILE A 81 6.07 8.04 5.12
C ILE A 81 6.25 8.13 3.60
N VAL A 82 6.53 9.33 3.10
CA VAL A 82 6.64 9.64 1.68
C VAL A 82 7.86 10.53 1.43
N ASP A 83 8.67 10.17 0.44
CA ASP A 83 9.76 10.97 -0.11
C ASP A 83 9.53 11.11 -1.63
N ILE A 84 9.08 12.30 -2.05
CA ILE A 84 8.98 12.68 -3.47
C ILE A 84 10.05 13.71 -3.86
N ARG A 85 11.15 13.77 -3.09
CA ARG A 85 12.33 14.65 -3.27
C ARG A 85 12.10 16.13 -3.08
N TYR A 86 10.98 16.66 -3.55
CA TYR A 86 10.56 18.04 -3.29
C TYR A 86 10.01 18.21 -1.87
N VAL A 87 9.31 17.21 -1.37
CA VAL A 87 8.63 17.23 -0.07
C VAL A 87 8.76 15.85 0.58
N GLY A 88 9.15 15.84 1.84
CA GLY A 88 9.02 14.68 2.71
C GLY A 88 7.72 14.82 3.49
N THR A 89 6.91 13.77 3.51
CA THR A 89 5.65 13.78 4.26
C THR A 89 5.61 12.56 5.17
N ALA A 90 5.15 12.75 6.40
CA ALA A 90 4.68 11.64 7.22
C ALA A 90 3.32 11.99 7.80
N PHE A 91 2.42 11.01 7.79
CA PHE A 91 1.12 11.17 8.41
C PHE A 91 0.72 9.93 9.18
N VAL A 92 -0.14 10.14 10.17
CA VAL A 92 -0.84 9.08 10.89
C VAL A 92 -2.26 9.54 11.18
N TYR A 93 -3.21 8.63 11.06
CA TYR A 93 -4.56 8.83 11.53
C TYR A 93 -5.04 7.66 12.38
N LEU A 94 -5.95 7.98 13.29
CA LEU A 94 -6.61 7.06 14.21
C LEU A 94 -8.12 7.32 14.09
N PHE A 95 -8.88 6.29 13.77
CA PHE A 95 -10.33 6.33 13.72
C PHE A 95 -10.89 5.27 14.68
N GLU A 96 -11.78 5.73 15.56
CA GLU A 96 -12.52 4.89 16.51
C GLU A 96 -13.94 4.69 15.98
N PRO A 97 -14.29 3.49 15.44
CA PRO A 97 -15.56 3.30 14.77
C PRO A 97 -16.78 3.48 15.67
N SER A 98 -16.67 3.14 16.97
CA SER A 98 -17.78 3.23 17.94
C SER A 98 -18.24 4.67 18.19
N THR A 99 -17.31 5.62 18.22
CA THR A 99 -17.60 7.05 18.48
C THR A 99 -17.54 7.90 17.22
N ARG A 100 -17.07 7.32 16.11
CA ARG A 100 -16.69 8.00 14.86
C ARG A 100 -15.64 9.09 15.03
N ARG A 101 -14.88 9.08 16.13
CA ARG A 101 -13.83 10.06 16.36
C ARG A 101 -12.64 9.77 15.45
N VAL A 102 -12.16 10.82 14.78
CA VAL A 102 -10.95 10.80 13.95
C VAL A 102 -9.91 11.75 14.54
N ARG A 103 -8.66 11.31 14.57
CA ARG A 103 -7.48 12.17 14.77
C ARG A 103 -6.54 11.95 13.60
N HIS A 104 -5.96 13.04 13.11
CA HIS A 104 -5.06 13.04 11.98
C HIS A 104 -3.91 14.00 12.25
N PHE A 105 -2.69 13.54 11.96
CA PHE A 105 -1.48 14.34 12.07
C PHE A 105 -0.68 14.18 10.77
N THR A 106 -0.42 15.30 10.10
CA THR A 106 0.45 15.35 8.92
C THR A 106 1.60 16.31 9.17
N PHE A 107 2.80 15.88 8.78
CA PHE A 107 4.03 16.65 8.84
C PHE A 107 4.66 16.69 7.47
N ARG A 108 5.08 17.87 7.04
CA ARG A 108 5.75 18.09 5.74
C ARG A 108 7.07 18.82 5.96
N THR A 109 8.11 18.37 5.27
CA THR A 109 9.43 19.03 5.26
C THR A 109 9.86 19.31 3.82
N PRO A 110 10.52 20.45 3.57
CA PRO A 110 11.04 20.74 2.25
C PRO A 110 12.18 19.78 1.90
N LEU A 111 12.32 19.46 0.62
CA LEU A 111 13.40 18.65 0.06
C LEU A 111 13.57 17.27 0.71
N ALA A 112 12.46 16.69 1.17
CA ALA A 112 12.45 15.44 1.94
C ALA A 112 13.35 15.43 3.18
N LEU A 113 13.64 16.61 3.75
CA LEU A 113 14.51 16.72 4.92
C LEU A 113 13.95 15.90 6.08
N GLY A 114 14.80 15.04 6.64
CA GLY A 114 14.42 14.17 7.76
C GLY A 114 13.74 12.87 7.35
N ALA A 115 13.39 12.67 6.08
CA ALA A 115 12.98 11.37 5.53
C ALA A 115 14.22 10.54 5.18
N ARG A 116 14.19 9.24 5.47
CA ARG A 116 15.21 8.26 5.07
C ARG A 116 14.51 6.98 4.66
N PHE A 117 14.90 6.43 3.51
CA PHE A 117 14.35 5.18 3.00
C PHE A 117 15.45 4.15 2.75
N ALA A 118 15.31 2.97 3.38
CA ALA A 118 16.07 1.80 2.97
C ALA A 118 15.70 1.38 1.53
N LYS A 119 16.68 0.89 0.77
CA LYS A 119 16.49 0.35 -0.59
C LYS A 119 16.08 -1.13 -0.59
N THR A 120 15.99 -1.73 0.59
CA THR A 120 15.84 -3.17 0.80
C THR A 120 14.44 -3.44 1.35
N PRO A 121 13.42 -3.72 0.53
CA PRO A 121 12.02 -3.78 0.99
C PRO A 121 11.74 -4.87 2.03
N GLU A 122 12.59 -5.88 2.12
CA GLU A 122 12.49 -6.99 3.07
C GLU A 122 13.24 -6.76 4.39
N ARG A 123 14.10 -5.74 4.46
CA ARG A 123 14.89 -5.46 5.67
C ARG A 123 15.26 -3.99 5.81
N GLY A 124 15.46 -3.54 7.04
CA GLY A 124 15.97 -2.20 7.30
C GLY A 124 14.87 -1.20 7.58
N VAL A 125 15.21 0.09 7.53
CA VAL A 125 14.46 1.15 8.21
C VAL A 125 14.07 2.25 7.24
N VAL A 126 12.78 2.62 7.29
CA VAL A 126 12.28 3.89 6.76
C VAL A 126 11.93 4.78 7.94
N SER A 127 12.39 6.03 7.94
CA SER A 127 12.10 6.95 9.04
C SER A 127 11.84 8.36 8.56
N PHE A 128 11.10 9.10 9.37
CA PHE A 128 10.82 10.50 9.17
C PHE A 128 10.90 11.25 10.49
N ARG A 129 11.52 12.43 10.47
CA ARG A 129 11.59 13.32 11.64
C ARG A 129 11.25 14.77 11.27
N ALA A 130 10.30 15.34 12.00
CA ALA A 130 9.97 16.76 11.96
C ALA A 130 9.99 17.33 13.40
N GLY A 131 11.10 17.99 13.76
CA GLY A 131 11.33 18.47 15.12
C GLY A 131 11.42 17.33 16.14
N ARG A 132 10.47 17.32 17.10
CA ARG A 132 10.33 16.27 18.12
C ARG A 132 9.49 15.07 17.67
N ASN A 133 8.82 15.17 16.52
CA ASN A 133 7.94 14.12 16.00
C ASN A 133 8.74 13.09 15.21
N ARG A 134 8.55 11.81 15.51
CA ARG A 134 9.30 10.70 14.89
C ARG A 134 8.36 9.62 14.38
N PHE A 135 8.70 9.10 13.21
CA PHE A 135 8.07 7.95 12.58
C PHE A 135 9.16 7.00 12.13
N THR A 136 9.04 5.73 12.45
CA THR A 136 10.00 4.70 12.08
C THR A 136 9.23 3.45 11.68
N MET A 137 9.53 2.92 10.50
CA MET A 137 9.04 1.65 10.01
C MET A 137 10.23 0.72 9.78
N THR A 138 10.25 -0.44 10.43
CA THR A 138 11.37 -1.38 10.38
C THR A 138 10.88 -2.72 9.82
N ALA A 139 11.55 -3.24 8.81
CA ALA A 139 11.38 -4.61 8.35
C ALA A 139 12.50 -5.49 8.93
N ASP A 140 12.12 -6.57 9.58
CA ASP A 140 13.02 -7.55 10.17
C ASP A 140 12.70 -8.94 9.59
N PRO A 141 13.53 -9.47 8.67
CA PRO A 141 13.30 -10.77 8.06
C PRO A 141 13.59 -11.95 9.00
N GLU A 142 14.43 -11.77 10.03
CA GLU A 142 14.76 -12.83 10.98
C GLU A 142 13.61 -13.03 11.97
N ALA A 143 13.12 -11.92 12.53
CA ALA A 143 11.91 -11.94 13.36
C ALA A 143 10.62 -12.12 12.54
N ARG A 144 10.70 -11.99 11.20
CA ARG A 144 9.54 -12.00 10.28
C ARG A 144 8.48 -10.97 10.67
N THR A 145 8.92 -9.77 11.03
CA THR A 145 8.01 -8.70 11.45
C THR A 145 8.24 -7.40 10.68
N ARG A 146 7.17 -6.60 10.63
CA ARG A 146 7.25 -5.20 10.22
C ARG A 146 6.72 -4.34 11.35
N ALA A 147 7.61 -3.54 11.94
CA ALA A 147 7.28 -2.67 13.05
C ALA A 147 6.95 -1.26 12.56
N LEU A 148 5.98 -0.61 13.20
CA LEU A 148 5.75 0.82 13.13
C LEU A 148 5.90 1.42 14.52
N ARG A 149 6.74 2.44 14.64
CA ARG A 149 6.87 3.28 15.82
C ARG A 149 6.56 4.73 15.47
N VAL A 150 5.62 5.33 16.19
CA VAL A 150 5.28 6.76 16.06
C VAL A 150 5.37 7.42 17.42
N GLU A 151 6.11 8.53 17.50
CA GLU A 151 6.26 9.33 18.71
C GLU A 151 5.88 10.78 18.40
N LEU A 152 4.66 11.16 18.73
CA LEU A 152 4.17 12.54 18.71
C LEU A 152 3.98 12.99 20.16
N PRO A 153 4.91 13.79 20.73
CA PRO A 153 4.84 14.20 22.13
C PRO A 153 3.45 14.73 22.50
N ASP A 154 2.95 14.26 23.65
CA ASP A 154 1.67 14.64 24.26
C ASP A 154 0.43 14.39 23.37
N ARG A 155 0.57 13.59 22.31
CA ARG A 155 -0.49 13.38 21.30
C ARG A 155 -0.72 11.92 20.97
N VAL A 156 0.31 11.22 20.48
CA VAL A 156 0.21 9.84 19.99
C VAL A 156 1.52 9.10 20.24
N GLU A 157 1.41 7.90 20.78
CA GLU A 157 2.49 6.92 20.83
C GLU A 157 1.99 5.60 20.24
N ILE A 158 2.70 5.07 19.25
CA ILE A 158 2.38 3.79 18.61
C ILE A 158 3.63 2.94 18.62
N ASP A 159 3.50 1.70 19.07
CA ASP A 159 4.47 0.61 18.86
C ASP A 159 3.65 -0.60 18.42
N LEU A 160 3.68 -0.92 17.11
CA LEU A 160 3.00 -2.09 16.58
C LEU A 160 3.94 -2.94 15.76
N ARG A 161 3.63 -4.24 15.68
CA ARG A 161 4.32 -5.22 14.83
C ARG A 161 3.28 -6.01 14.02
N LEU A 162 3.44 -6.01 12.70
CA LEU A 162 2.80 -6.97 11.81
C LEU A 162 3.63 -8.25 11.81
N HIS A 163 3.02 -9.42 11.98
CA HIS A 163 3.73 -10.71 11.90
C HIS A 163 3.52 -11.36 10.54
N GLU A 164 4.62 -11.72 9.90
CA GLU A 164 4.67 -12.35 8.57
C GLU A 164 5.00 -13.83 8.70
N ASP A 165 4.35 -14.53 9.65
CA ASP A 165 4.48 -15.96 9.91
C ASP A 165 4.14 -16.81 8.68
N ALA A 166 4.66 -18.04 8.60
CA ALA A 166 4.40 -18.90 7.44
C ALA A 166 2.98 -19.50 7.48
N PRO A 167 2.28 -19.58 6.34
CA PRO A 167 2.68 -19.06 5.03
C PRO A 167 2.49 -17.53 4.94
N SER A 168 3.45 -16.84 4.31
CA SER A 168 3.33 -15.42 3.99
C SER A 168 3.89 -15.18 2.59
N GLU A 169 3.00 -14.80 1.67
CA GLU A 169 3.34 -14.59 0.26
C GLU A 169 3.10 -13.12 -0.15
N PRO A 170 3.98 -12.18 0.23
CA PRO A 170 3.85 -10.79 -0.20
C PRO A 170 3.80 -10.66 -1.72
N MET A 171 2.94 -9.77 -2.21
CA MET A 171 2.95 -9.35 -3.61
C MET A 171 4.21 -8.53 -3.85
N ARG A 172 4.99 -8.92 -4.85
CA ARG A 172 6.18 -8.21 -5.32
C ARG A 172 6.06 -8.04 -6.81
N VAL A 173 6.03 -6.80 -7.27
CA VAL A 173 5.84 -6.54 -8.69
C VAL A 173 6.58 -5.29 -9.12
N CYS A 174 7.21 -5.37 -10.29
CA CYS A 174 7.73 -4.20 -10.98
C CYS A 174 7.01 -4.00 -12.31
N THR A 175 6.53 -2.79 -12.55
CA THR A 175 5.83 -2.42 -13.78
C THR A 175 6.43 -1.18 -14.41
N ARG A 176 6.21 -1.02 -15.71
CA ARG A 176 6.48 0.24 -16.41
C ARG A 176 5.47 1.30 -15.97
N THR A 177 5.90 2.56 -15.93
CA THR A 177 5.05 3.70 -15.60
C THR A 177 4.84 4.60 -16.82
N GLY A 178 4.42 4.02 -17.96
CA GLY A 178 4.35 4.72 -19.24
C GLY A 178 5.56 4.43 -20.13
N PRO A 179 5.89 5.31 -21.10
CA PRO A 179 7.00 5.09 -22.02
C PRO A 179 8.35 5.09 -21.31
N THR A 180 8.45 5.78 -20.18
CA THR A 180 9.66 5.85 -19.36
C THR A 180 9.34 5.57 -17.90
N GLY A 181 10.37 5.16 -17.16
CA GLY A 181 10.27 4.90 -15.73
C GLY A 181 9.66 3.54 -15.40
N TRP A 182 9.61 3.29 -14.11
CA TRP A 182 9.17 2.04 -13.52
C TRP A 182 8.80 2.26 -12.06
N VAL A 183 8.10 1.30 -11.51
CA VAL A 183 7.74 1.27 -10.09
C VAL A 183 7.79 -0.16 -9.60
N TYR A 184 8.40 -0.34 -8.45
CA TYR A 184 8.39 -1.58 -7.70
C TYR A 184 7.50 -1.39 -6.47
N THR A 185 6.65 -2.37 -6.19
CA THR A 185 5.90 -2.43 -4.93
C THR A 185 6.04 -3.79 -4.26
N ARG A 186 6.03 -3.76 -2.93
CA ARG A 186 5.95 -4.91 -2.05
C ARG A 186 4.78 -4.70 -1.09
N LYS A 187 3.77 -5.57 -1.18
CA LYS A 187 2.57 -5.48 -0.36
C LYS A 187 2.21 -6.78 0.33
N ALA A 188 1.69 -6.69 1.53
CA ALA A 188 1.09 -7.79 2.28
C ALA A 188 -0.07 -7.27 3.12
N ALA A 189 -1.12 -8.06 3.27
CA ALA A 189 -2.31 -7.71 4.04
C ALA A 189 -2.90 -8.95 4.72
N GLY A 190 -3.81 -8.74 5.68
CA GLY A 190 -4.38 -9.83 6.48
C GLY A 190 -3.41 -10.39 7.53
N LEU A 191 -2.41 -9.61 7.92
CA LEU A 191 -1.39 -10.02 8.89
C LEU A 191 -1.89 -9.75 10.31
N PRO A 192 -1.64 -10.62 11.29
CA PRO A 192 -1.93 -10.31 12.69
C PRO A 192 -1.06 -9.15 13.17
N VAL A 193 -1.62 -8.37 14.09
CA VAL A 193 -0.94 -7.22 14.68
C VAL A 193 -0.85 -7.36 16.18
N THR A 194 0.32 -7.10 16.74
CA THR A 194 0.51 -6.92 18.19
C THR A 194 1.11 -5.56 18.48
N GLY A 195 1.05 -5.16 19.75
CA GLY A 195 1.57 -3.88 20.21
C GLY A 195 0.47 -2.99 20.78
N ARG A 196 0.77 -1.70 20.91
CA ARG A 196 -0.08 -0.74 21.62
C ARG A 196 -0.17 0.58 20.88
N VAL A 197 -1.33 1.21 21.00
CA VAL A 197 -1.61 2.56 20.52
C VAL A 197 -2.11 3.38 21.71
N ARG A 198 -1.41 4.47 22.04
CA ARG A 198 -1.83 5.47 23.02
C ARG A 198 -2.14 6.77 22.33
N TRP A 199 -3.30 7.33 22.65
CA TRP A 199 -3.77 8.62 22.16
C TRP A 199 -4.83 9.17 23.13
N GLU A 200 -5.44 10.31 22.80
CA GLU A 200 -6.56 10.90 23.57
C GLU A 200 -7.73 9.92 23.80
N GLY A 201 -7.86 8.88 22.97
CA GLY A 201 -8.85 7.83 23.14
C GLY A 201 -8.50 6.73 24.13
N GLY A 202 -7.35 6.83 24.80
CA GLY A 202 -6.84 5.82 25.72
C GLY A 202 -5.78 4.94 25.08
N GLU A 203 -5.50 3.81 25.74
CA GLU A 203 -4.58 2.79 25.26
C GLU A 203 -5.37 1.64 24.64
N VAL A 204 -4.98 1.23 23.43
CA VAL A 204 -5.53 0.06 22.73
C VAL A 204 -4.42 -0.98 22.60
N ASP A 205 -4.63 -2.16 23.15
CA ASP A 205 -3.81 -3.34 22.89
C ASP A 205 -4.29 -4.00 21.59
N LEU A 206 -3.41 -4.04 20.58
CA LEU A 206 -3.76 -4.47 19.23
C LEU A 206 -4.07 -5.98 19.15
N ALA A 207 -3.48 -6.79 20.04
CA ALA A 207 -3.79 -8.22 20.11
C ALA A 207 -5.17 -8.44 20.75
N ALA A 208 -5.50 -7.69 21.79
CA ALA A 208 -6.78 -7.81 22.50
C ALA A 208 -7.99 -7.44 21.63
N VAL A 209 -7.81 -6.55 20.66
CA VAL A 209 -8.86 -6.17 19.70
C VAL A 209 -8.81 -6.98 18.40
N ASP A 210 -8.02 -8.06 18.34
CA ASP A 210 -7.80 -8.91 17.16
C ASP A 210 -7.48 -8.10 15.89
N ALA A 211 -6.60 -7.11 16.03
CA ALA A 211 -6.23 -6.26 14.91
C ALA A 211 -5.49 -7.07 13.82
N CYS A 212 -5.90 -6.85 12.58
CA CYS A 212 -5.20 -7.30 11.40
C CYS A 212 -4.66 -6.09 10.63
N GLY A 213 -3.60 -6.27 9.87
CA GLY A 213 -2.91 -5.15 9.23
C GLY A 213 -2.25 -5.53 7.93
N GLY A 214 -1.68 -4.49 7.31
CA GLY A 214 -0.99 -4.61 6.05
C GLY A 214 0.12 -3.59 5.93
N SER A 215 1.02 -3.87 4.99
CA SER A 215 2.12 -3.00 4.62
C SER A 215 2.19 -2.83 3.12
N ASP A 216 2.58 -1.63 2.70
CA ASP A 216 2.87 -1.26 1.33
C ASP A 216 4.20 -0.52 1.32
N TRP A 217 5.16 -1.02 0.55
CA TRP A 217 6.41 -0.34 0.26
C TRP A 217 6.50 -0.17 -1.24
N SER A 218 6.74 1.05 -1.71
CA SER A 218 6.80 1.35 -3.13
C SER A 218 7.91 2.34 -3.44
N ALA A 219 8.63 2.13 -4.54
CA ALA A 219 9.62 3.08 -5.04
C ALA A 219 9.76 3.02 -6.56
N GLY A 220 10.13 4.14 -7.17
CA GLY A 220 10.48 4.17 -8.59
C GLY A 220 10.38 5.53 -9.24
N TYR A 221 10.60 5.54 -10.55
CA TYR A 221 10.41 6.70 -11.42
C TYR A 221 8.98 6.71 -11.94
N MET A 222 8.07 7.30 -11.18
CA MET A 222 6.65 7.31 -11.51
C MET A 222 6.29 8.40 -12.53
N ARG A 223 5.10 8.31 -13.14
CA ARG A 223 4.59 9.37 -14.03
C ARG A 223 4.51 10.69 -13.28
N ARG A 224 5.00 11.76 -13.93
CA ARG A 224 4.97 13.14 -13.42
C ARG A 224 3.59 13.59 -12.95
N GLU A 225 2.56 13.17 -13.69
CA GLU A 225 1.15 13.34 -13.38
C GLU A 225 0.50 11.96 -13.42
N THR A 226 -0.19 11.60 -12.35
CA THR A 226 -0.79 10.28 -12.19
C THR A 226 -2.06 10.34 -11.37
N PHE A 227 -2.85 9.28 -11.45
CA PHE A 227 -3.97 9.05 -10.54
C PHE A 227 -4.03 7.57 -10.21
N TRP A 228 -4.61 7.25 -9.05
CA TRP A 228 -4.98 5.88 -8.76
C TRP A 228 -6.22 5.81 -7.87
N LEU A 229 -6.83 4.64 -7.95
CA LEU A 229 -7.79 4.13 -6.99
C LEU A 229 -7.12 2.95 -6.29
N TRP A 230 -7.25 2.89 -4.97
CA TRP A 230 -6.66 1.80 -4.18
C TRP A 230 -7.64 1.32 -3.13
N GLY A 231 -7.91 0.01 -3.12
CA GLY A 231 -8.67 -0.67 -2.09
C GLY A 231 -7.77 -1.65 -1.34
N CYS A 232 -7.82 -1.60 -0.02
CA CYS A 232 -7.09 -2.52 0.84
C CYS A 232 -7.95 -2.89 2.05
N LEU A 233 -7.90 -4.14 2.48
CA LEU A 233 -8.55 -4.59 3.72
C LEU A 233 -7.64 -5.57 4.44
N SER A 234 -7.86 -5.70 5.74
CA SER A 234 -7.27 -6.75 6.57
C SER A 234 -8.23 -7.07 7.70
N GLY A 235 -8.46 -8.35 7.94
CA GLY A 235 -9.36 -8.77 9.00
C GLY A 235 -9.45 -10.27 9.15
N ARG A 236 -10.34 -10.70 10.04
CA ARG A 236 -10.68 -12.10 10.26
C ARG A 236 -12.08 -12.40 9.72
N LEU A 237 -12.21 -13.55 9.08
CA LEU A 237 -13.47 -14.10 8.61
C LEU A 237 -14.22 -14.80 9.74
N ALA A 238 -15.51 -15.07 9.55
CA ALA A 238 -16.34 -15.76 10.53
C ALA A 238 -15.85 -17.19 10.84
N ASP A 239 -15.18 -17.84 9.89
CA ASP A 239 -14.57 -19.16 10.04
C ASP A 239 -13.18 -19.12 10.72
N GLY A 240 -12.73 -17.94 11.17
CA GLY A 240 -11.48 -17.74 11.89
C GLY A 240 -10.26 -17.48 11.01
N ARG A 241 -10.36 -17.68 9.69
CA ARG A 241 -9.26 -17.41 8.75
C ARG A 241 -9.00 -15.92 8.61
N ARG A 242 -7.76 -15.55 8.29
CA ARG A 242 -7.37 -14.16 8.03
C ARG A 242 -7.51 -13.84 6.55
N VAL A 243 -8.03 -12.66 6.25
CA VAL A 243 -8.20 -12.16 4.89
C VAL A 243 -7.51 -10.81 4.71
N GLY A 244 -6.88 -10.62 3.56
CA GLY A 244 -6.32 -9.34 3.12
C GLY A 244 -6.65 -9.06 1.66
N LEU A 245 -6.68 -7.80 1.24
CA LEU A 245 -6.87 -7.41 -0.17
C LEU A 245 -5.90 -6.30 -0.54
N ASN A 246 -5.42 -6.33 -1.78
CA ASN A 246 -4.85 -5.19 -2.49
C ASN A 246 -5.49 -5.13 -3.88
N ALA A 247 -6.23 -4.06 -4.15
CA ALA A 247 -6.82 -3.78 -5.46
C ALA A 247 -6.46 -2.36 -5.88
N VAL A 248 -5.96 -2.19 -7.09
CA VAL A 248 -5.50 -0.93 -7.67
C VAL A 248 -6.02 -0.79 -9.10
N CYS A 249 -6.29 0.46 -9.45
CA CYS A 249 -6.61 0.89 -10.80
C CYS A 249 -5.94 2.26 -11.07
N GLY A 250 -5.32 2.43 -12.24
CA GLY A 250 -4.66 3.67 -12.67
C GLY A 250 -3.13 3.70 -12.50
N VAL A 251 -2.56 2.82 -11.68
CA VAL A 251 -1.11 2.62 -11.51
C VAL A 251 -0.78 1.14 -11.34
N ASN A 252 0.50 0.79 -11.50
CA ASN A 252 1.00 -0.57 -11.28
C ASN A 252 0.26 -1.66 -12.09
N GLU A 253 -0.18 -1.31 -13.30
CA GLU A 253 -1.01 -2.15 -14.18
C GLU A 253 -0.52 -2.22 -15.64
N SER A 254 0.72 -1.78 -15.92
CA SER A 254 1.32 -1.88 -17.26
C SER A 254 1.89 -3.29 -17.51
N GLY A 255 1.14 -4.13 -18.20
CA GLY A 255 1.54 -5.50 -18.60
C GLY A 255 1.29 -6.56 -17.53
N VAL A 256 1.45 -6.21 -16.25
CA VAL A 256 1.01 -7.01 -15.09
C VAL A 256 0.39 -6.08 -14.06
N THR A 257 -0.49 -6.62 -13.20
CA THR A 257 -1.12 -5.85 -12.12
C THR A 257 -0.62 -6.26 -10.75
N GLU A 258 -0.73 -5.37 -9.77
CA GLU A 258 -0.46 -5.67 -8.36
C GLU A 258 -1.67 -6.26 -7.59
N ASN A 259 -2.79 -6.48 -8.29
CA ASN A 259 -4.05 -6.91 -7.66
C ASN A 259 -3.94 -8.34 -7.14
N CYS A 260 -4.31 -8.54 -5.87
CA CYS A 260 -4.37 -9.85 -5.24
C CYS A 260 -5.13 -9.77 -3.92
N PHE A 261 -5.53 -10.92 -3.41
CA PHE A 261 -5.97 -11.06 -2.03
C PHE A 261 -5.17 -12.14 -1.33
N TRP A 262 -5.20 -12.12 0.00
CA TRP A 262 -4.56 -13.11 0.84
C TRP A 262 -5.59 -13.84 1.67
N LEU A 263 -5.43 -15.15 1.80
CA LEU A 263 -6.21 -16.00 2.69
C LEU A 263 -5.24 -16.83 3.52
N ASP A 264 -5.22 -16.61 4.84
CA ASP A 264 -4.21 -17.14 5.77
C ASP A 264 -2.78 -16.98 5.25
N GLY A 265 -2.48 -15.80 4.69
CA GLY A 265 -1.15 -15.44 4.18
C GLY A 265 -0.77 -16.05 2.83
N ARG A 266 -1.58 -16.94 2.25
CA ARG A 266 -1.43 -17.39 0.85
C ARG A 266 -1.99 -16.36 -0.11
N ARG A 267 -1.25 -16.05 -1.17
CA ARG A 267 -1.63 -15.02 -2.14
C ARG A 267 -2.39 -15.63 -3.31
N HIS A 268 -3.53 -15.03 -3.61
CA HIS A 268 -4.33 -15.32 -4.79
C HIS A 268 -4.26 -14.14 -5.75
N LYS A 269 -3.67 -14.34 -6.93
CA LYS A 269 -3.55 -13.28 -7.92
C LYS A 269 -4.95 -12.95 -8.48
N LEU A 270 -5.20 -11.67 -8.70
CA LEU A 270 -6.39 -11.17 -9.39
C LEU A 270 -6.00 -10.46 -10.69
N ASP A 271 -6.91 -10.43 -11.65
CA ASP A 271 -6.79 -9.58 -12.84
C ASP A 271 -6.93 -8.07 -12.48
N THR A 272 -6.96 -7.21 -13.50
CA THR A 272 -7.39 -5.81 -13.43
C THR A 272 -8.73 -5.69 -12.70
N VAL A 273 -8.86 -4.63 -11.90
CA VAL A 273 -10.05 -4.36 -11.07
C VAL A 273 -10.68 -3.05 -11.50
N GLN A 274 -11.96 -3.09 -11.81
CA GLN A 274 -12.79 -1.92 -12.05
C GLN A 274 -13.32 -1.39 -10.72
N PHE A 275 -13.29 -0.07 -10.57
CA PHE A 275 -13.88 0.66 -9.44
C PHE A 275 -15.06 1.49 -9.96
N GLU A 276 -16.27 1.18 -9.51
CA GLU A 276 -17.49 1.91 -9.85
C GLU A 276 -17.92 2.75 -8.66
N PHE A 277 -18.05 4.06 -8.86
CA PHE A 277 -18.41 5.00 -7.81
C PHE A 277 -18.93 6.32 -8.34
N ASP A 278 -19.67 7.03 -7.49
CA ASP A 278 -20.14 8.37 -7.78
C ASP A 278 -19.07 9.41 -7.41
N ARG A 279 -18.38 9.94 -8.42
CA ARG A 279 -17.35 10.96 -8.25
C ARG A 279 -17.85 12.24 -7.56
N ARG A 280 -19.15 12.54 -7.62
CA ARG A 280 -19.75 13.73 -7.00
C ARG A 280 -20.17 13.48 -5.55
N ALA A 281 -20.26 12.22 -5.13
CA ALA A 281 -20.75 11.80 -3.82
C ALA A 281 -19.75 10.84 -3.13
N LEU A 282 -18.46 11.20 -3.15
CA LEU A 282 -17.39 10.38 -2.57
C LEU A 282 -17.65 10.07 -1.10
N GLY A 283 -17.88 8.78 -0.82
CA GLY A 283 -18.14 8.26 0.53
C GLY A 283 -19.60 8.33 0.97
N SER A 284 -20.50 8.91 0.18
CA SER A 284 -21.94 8.94 0.49
C SER A 284 -22.71 7.77 -0.13
N ARG A 285 -22.18 7.18 -1.20
CA ARG A 285 -22.71 5.98 -1.84
C ARG A 285 -21.67 4.86 -1.79
N PRO A 286 -22.10 3.59 -1.74
CA PRO A 286 -21.18 2.48 -1.82
C PRO A 286 -20.39 2.47 -3.12
N TRP A 287 -19.14 1.99 -3.06
CA TRP A 287 -18.31 1.73 -4.23
C TRP A 287 -18.41 0.26 -4.59
N ARG A 288 -18.35 -0.09 -5.87
CA ARG A 288 -18.20 -1.48 -6.30
C ARG A 288 -16.82 -1.72 -6.88
N LEU A 289 -16.21 -2.84 -6.49
CA LEU A 289 -14.94 -3.30 -7.02
C LEU A 289 -15.21 -4.65 -7.69
N ARG A 290 -14.76 -4.80 -8.93
CA ARG A 290 -14.94 -6.04 -9.72
C ARG A 290 -13.68 -6.39 -10.49
N SER A 291 -13.19 -7.60 -10.37
CA SER A 291 -12.08 -8.07 -11.21
C SER A 291 -12.60 -8.65 -12.53
N TYR A 292 -11.81 -8.50 -13.60
CA TYR A 292 -12.19 -9.01 -14.93
C TYR A 292 -12.18 -10.54 -15.04
N ASP A 293 -11.48 -11.23 -14.14
CA ASP A 293 -11.54 -12.69 -13.99
C ASP A 293 -12.75 -13.17 -13.16
N GLY A 294 -13.60 -12.25 -12.68
CA GLY A 294 -14.80 -12.57 -11.90
C GLY A 294 -14.54 -13.07 -10.47
N ARG A 295 -13.29 -13.01 -10.01
CA ARG A 295 -12.86 -13.55 -8.71
C ARG A 295 -12.94 -12.55 -7.55
N LEU A 296 -13.26 -11.30 -7.84
CA LEU A 296 -13.55 -10.25 -6.86
C LEU A 296 -14.86 -9.57 -7.26
N ASP A 297 -15.84 -9.56 -6.36
CA ASP A 297 -17.06 -8.73 -6.44
C ASP A 297 -17.37 -8.22 -5.04
N LEU A 298 -16.96 -6.97 -4.77
CA LEU A 298 -17.06 -6.35 -3.46
C LEU A 298 -17.77 -5.00 -3.54
N GLU A 299 -18.51 -4.69 -2.49
CA GLU A 299 -19.03 -3.37 -2.19
C GLU A 299 -18.27 -2.77 -0.99
N PHE A 300 -17.92 -1.49 -1.06
CA PHE A 300 -17.32 -0.74 0.04
C PHE A 300 -18.26 0.37 0.51
N VAL A 301 -18.54 0.39 1.81
CA VAL A 301 -19.34 1.44 2.47
C VAL A 301 -18.42 2.25 3.38
N ALA A 302 -18.29 3.54 3.08
CA ALA A 302 -17.45 4.45 3.86
C ALA A 302 -18.10 4.83 5.20
N GLU A 303 -17.29 4.90 6.25
CA GLU A 303 -17.70 5.33 7.60
C GLU A 303 -16.98 6.60 8.06
N GLY A 304 -15.86 6.94 7.41
CA GLY A 304 -15.23 8.23 7.50
C GLY A 304 -14.18 8.44 6.42
N SER A 305 -13.47 9.56 6.51
CA SER A 305 -12.46 9.90 5.50
C SER A 305 -11.35 10.77 6.05
N HIS A 306 -10.17 10.62 5.48
CA HIS A 306 -9.08 11.57 5.52
C HIS A 306 -8.92 12.20 4.14
N ARG A 307 -8.89 13.54 4.08
CA ARG A 307 -8.80 14.31 2.84
C ARG A 307 -7.69 15.32 2.93
N GLU A 308 -6.87 15.40 1.89
CA GLU A 308 -5.87 16.46 1.73
C GLU A 308 -5.88 16.95 0.29
N ALA A 309 -5.82 18.27 0.12
CA ALA A 309 -5.68 18.88 -1.19
C ALA A 309 -4.55 19.91 -1.15
N LEU A 310 -3.67 19.84 -2.14
CA LEU A 310 -2.61 20.78 -2.40
C LEU A 310 -2.58 21.05 -3.90
N ASN A 311 -2.53 22.31 -4.29
CA ASN A 311 -2.32 22.69 -5.69
C ASN A 311 -1.31 23.85 -5.73
N ALA A 312 -0.04 23.50 -5.62
CA ALA A 312 1.07 24.41 -5.85
C ALA A 312 1.53 24.22 -7.31
N TRP A 313 1.95 25.31 -7.96
CA TRP A 313 2.25 25.35 -9.39
C TRP A 313 2.96 24.09 -9.94
N LEU A 314 4.05 23.64 -9.31
CA LEU A 314 4.76 22.41 -9.71
C LEU A 314 4.24 21.14 -9.01
N LEU A 315 3.61 21.26 -7.84
CA LEU A 315 3.18 20.14 -6.99
C LEU A 315 1.67 20.16 -6.76
N ALA A 316 0.93 19.16 -7.25
CA ALA A 316 -0.49 19.01 -6.95
C ALA A 316 -0.79 17.64 -6.33
N SER A 317 -1.72 17.60 -5.40
CA SER A 317 -2.22 16.41 -4.72
C SER A 317 -3.69 16.62 -4.40
N ASN A 318 -4.54 15.66 -4.77
CA ASN A 318 -5.93 15.60 -4.33
C ASN A 318 -6.18 14.19 -3.81
N PHE A 319 -5.95 14.04 -2.51
CA PHE A 319 -5.95 12.79 -1.79
C PHE A 319 -7.24 12.65 -0.98
N THR A 320 -7.93 11.54 -1.15
CA THR A 320 -9.06 11.15 -0.32
C THR A 320 -8.93 9.68 -0.01
N GLN A 321 -8.71 9.36 1.26
CA GLN A 321 -8.73 7.99 1.77
C GLN A 321 -9.93 7.82 2.69
N LEU A 322 -10.87 7.01 2.23
CA LEU A 322 -12.02 6.56 2.97
C LEU A 322 -11.61 5.36 3.83
N PHE A 323 -12.21 5.24 5.00
CA PHE A 323 -12.14 4.02 5.80
C PHE A 323 -13.57 3.58 6.11
N GLY A 324 -13.78 2.27 6.08
CA GLY A 324 -15.12 1.69 6.09
C GLY A 324 -15.05 0.18 5.96
N ARG A 325 -16.12 -0.43 5.44
CA ARG A 325 -16.28 -1.88 5.40
C ARG A 325 -16.53 -2.41 4.01
N TYR A 326 -15.91 -3.56 3.73
CA TYR A 326 -16.12 -4.36 2.53
C TYR A 326 -17.12 -5.48 2.78
N ARG A 327 -18.04 -5.68 1.82
CA ARG A 327 -18.99 -6.79 1.77
C ARG A 327 -19.01 -7.41 0.38
N GLY A 328 -19.24 -8.70 0.27
CA GLY A 328 -19.32 -9.39 -1.03
C GLY A 328 -18.55 -10.70 -1.02
N ALA A 329 -17.88 -11.04 -2.12
CA ALA A 329 -17.12 -12.29 -2.20
C ALA A 329 -15.80 -12.16 -2.96
N LEU A 330 -14.85 -12.98 -2.53
CA LEU A 330 -13.62 -13.31 -3.23
C LEU A 330 -13.67 -14.77 -3.66
N THR A 331 -12.99 -15.13 -4.75
CA THR A 331 -12.91 -16.52 -5.24
C THR A 331 -11.45 -16.93 -5.40
N THR A 332 -11.03 -18.00 -4.73
CA THR A 332 -9.67 -18.54 -4.81
C THR A 332 -9.37 -19.11 -6.21
N GLU A 333 -8.10 -19.39 -6.48
CA GLU A 333 -7.67 -20.01 -7.74
C GLU A 333 -8.26 -21.42 -7.91
N THR A 334 -8.62 -22.07 -6.80
CA THR A 334 -9.28 -23.39 -6.79
C THR A 334 -10.81 -23.32 -6.86
N GLY A 335 -11.39 -22.11 -6.94
CA GLY A 335 -12.83 -21.90 -7.03
C GLY A 335 -13.57 -21.81 -5.69
N GLU A 336 -12.86 -21.80 -4.56
CA GLU A 336 -13.48 -21.58 -3.25
C GLU A 336 -13.99 -20.14 -3.17
N ARG A 337 -15.27 -19.98 -2.83
CA ARG A 337 -15.89 -18.67 -2.60
C ARG A 337 -15.78 -18.26 -1.12
N VAL A 338 -15.14 -17.14 -0.88
CA VAL A 338 -14.92 -16.54 0.45
C VAL A 338 -15.83 -15.33 0.60
N ALA A 339 -16.80 -15.41 1.52
CA ALA A 339 -17.72 -14.32 1.80
C ALA A 339 -17.10 -13.29 2.76
N LEU A 340 -17.29 -12.01 2.46
CA LEU A 340 -16.89 -10.89 3.32
C LEU A 340 -18.15 -10.23 3.89
N GLU A 341 -18.24 -10.19 5.22
CA GLU A 341 -19.39 -9.66 5.95
C GLU A 341 -19.04 -8.42 6.76
N GLY A 342 -18.58 -7.37 6.07
CA GLY A 342 -18.26 -6.09 6.70
C GLY A 342 -16.85 -6.04 7.28
N VAL A 343 -15.87 -6.52 6.52
CA VAL A 343 -14.46 -6.48 6.91
C VAL A 343 -13.91 -5.06 6.73
N TYR A 344 -13.25 -4.52 7.75
CA TYR A 344 -12.71 -3.16 7.68
C TYR A 344 -11.59 -3.04 6.64
N GLY A 345 -11.51 -1.86 6.04
CA GLY A 345 -10.44 -1.52 5.12
C GLY A 345 -10.42 -0.05 4.73
N TYR A 346 -9.48 0.26 3.86
CA TYR A 346 -9.27 1.57 3.25
C TYR A 346 -9.75 1.54 1.81
N LEU A 347 -10.24 2.68 1.33
CA LEU A 347 -10.47 2.92 -0.07
C LEU A 347 -10.01 4.34 -0.43
N GLU A 348 -9.16 4.45 -1.42
CA GLU A 348 -8.46 5.66 -1.76
C GLU A 348 -8.75 6.10 -3.18
N ARG A 349 -8.85 7.41 -3.35
CA ARG A 349 -8.70 8.09 -4.62
C ARG A 349 -7.63 9.15 -4.46
N HIS A 350 -6.60 9.07 -5.29
CA HIS A 350 -5.52 10.05 -5.30
C HIS A 350 -5.23 10.52 -6.72
N PHE A 351 -5.19 11.83 -6.91
CA PHE A 351 -4.50 12.46 -8.03
C PHE A 351 -3.23 13.12 -7.53
N ALA A 352 -2.12 12.94 -8.24
CA ALA A 352 -0.85 13.54 -7.87
C ALA A 352 -0.07 14.04 -9.08
N ARG A 353 0.65 15.14 -8.86
CA ARG A 353 1.57 15.76 -9.80
C ARG A 353 2.81 16.20 -9.01
N TRP A 354 3.95 15.52 -9.21
CA TRP A 354 5.20 15.72 -8.42
C TRP A 354 6.25 16.56 -9.13
#